data_AF-A0A939HS72-F1
#
_entry.id   AF-A0A939HS72-F1
#
_cell.length_a   1.000
_cell.length_b   1.000
_cell.length_c   1.000
_cell.angle_alpha   90.00
_cell.angle_beta   90.00
_cell.angle_gamma   90.00
#
_symmetry.space_group_name_H-M   'P 1'
#
loop_
_entity.id
_entity.type
_entity.pdbx_description
1 polymer ?
#
loop_
_entity_poly.entity_id
_entity_poly.type
_entity_poly.pdbx_seq_one_letter_code
_entity_poly.pdbx_strand_id
1 'polypeptide(L)' 'MNNELRVKLPYDVSVEEAKLLLMGKLYETGKLSLGQAAELAGYSRPTFMELLGKMEIPVFDYPAEDLEREMNL' A
#
# COMPACT_ATOMS: atom_id res chain seq x y z
N MET A 1 -15.91 15.09 -5.41
CA MET A 1 -14.74 15.91 -5.80
C MET A 1 -13.85 15.00 -6.65
N ASN A 2 -13.68 15.31 -7.94
CA ASN A 2 -12.75 14.55 -8.79
C ASN A 2 -11.37 15.18 -8.66
N ASN A 3 -10.44 14.48 -8.02
CA ASN A 3 -9.05 14.91 -7.86
C ASN A 3 -8.17 14.01 -8.73
N GLU A 4 -7.67 14.54 -9.86
CA GLU A 4 -6.86 13.81 -10.84
C GLU A 4 -5.41 14.30 -10.79
N LEU A 5 -4.46 13.36 -10.80
CA LEU A 5 -3.02 13.64 -10.88
C LEU A 5 -2.48 13.16 -12.23
N ARG A 6 -1.72 14.02 -12.92
CA ARG A 6 -0.96 13.65 -14.13
C ARG A 6 0.51 13.96 -13.90
N VAL A 7 1.37 12.96 -14.12
CA VAL A 7 2.81 13.06 -13.96
C VAL A 7 3.51 12.42 -15.16
N LYS A 8 4.67 12.97 -15.55
CA LYS A 8 5.56 12.32 -16.52
C LYS A 8 6.43 11.32 -15.77
N LEU A 9 6.39 10.06 -16.16
CA LEU A 9 7.21 9.00 -15.56
C LEU A 9 8.57 8.90 -16.26
N PRO A 10 9.61 8.44 -15.56
CA PRO A 10 10.82 7.89 -16.18
C PRO A 10 10.47 6.80 -17.21
N TYR A 11 11.33 6.60 -18.21
CA TYR A 11 11.05 5.66 -19.32
C TYR A 11 11.04 4.19 -18.90
N ASP A 12 11.67 3.88 -17.78
CA ASP A 12 11.82 2.57 -17.18
C ASP A 12 10.73 2.24 -16.15
N VAL A 13 9.88 3.20 -15.80
CA VAL A 13 8.80 3.01 -14.82
C VAL A 13 7.46 2.86 -15.53
N SER A 14 6.80 1.74 -15.28
CA SER A 14 5.45 1.49 -15.81
C SER A 14 4.38 2.30 -15.07
N VAL A 15 3.24 2.53 -15.71
CA VAL A 15 2.10 3.22 -15.07
C VAL A 15 1.57 2.37 -13.90
N GLU A 16 1.55 1.06 -14.06
CA GLU A 16 1.12 0.08 -13.07
C GLU A 16 2.00 0.13 -11.82
N GLU A 17 3.33 0.16 -12.00
CA GLU A 17 4.30 0.30 -10.91
C GLU A 17 4.15 1.63 -10.18
N ALA A 18 4.07 2.75 -10.92
CA ALA A 18 3.86 4.07 -10.31
C ALA A 18 2.56 4.13 -9.50
N LYS A 19 1.50 3.52 -10.01
CA LYS A 19 0.19 3.44 -9.34
C LYS A 19 0.26 2.60 -8.07
N LEU A 20 0.92 1.45 -8.13
CA LEU A 20 1.14 0.56 -6.99
C LEU A 20 1.93 1.29 -5.89
N LEU A 21 3.02 1.97 -6.23
CA LEU A 21 3.84 2.74 -5.29
C LEU A 21 3.05 3.89 -4.65
N LEU A 22 2.30 4.67 -5.43
CA LEU A 22 1.51 5.78 -4.91
C LEU A 22 0.41 5.29 -3.95
N MET A 23 -0.32 4.24 -4.33
CA MET A 23 -1.38 3.69 -3.48
C MET A 23 -0.79 3.04 -2.23
N GLY A 24 0.35 2.36 -2.34
CA GLY A 24 1.10 1.84 -1.21
C GLY A 24 1.48 2.94 -0.22
N LYS A 25 2.00 4.08 -0.71
CA LYS A 25 2.38 5.20 0.15
C LYS A 25 1.18 5.90 0.80
N LEU A 26 0.07 6.02 0.08
CA LEU A 26 -1.17 6.59 0.64
C LEU A 26 -1.81 5.65 1.67
N TYR A 27 -1.66 4.34 1.52
CA TYR A 27 -2.03 3.37 2.55
C TYR A 27 -1.12 3.48 3.78
N GLU A 28 0.20 3.46 3.58
CA GLU A 28 1.21 3.58 4.65
C GLU A 28 1.00 4.86 5.49
N THR A 29 0.60 5.97 4.85
CA THR A 29 0.33 7.25 5.52
C THR A 29 -1.09 7.37 6.09
N GLY A 30 -1.88 6.29 6.07
CA GLY A 30 -3.24 6.22 6.60
C GLY A 30 -4.27 7.05 5.81
N LYS A 31 -3.94 7.52 4.60
CA LYS A 31 -4.86 8.27 3.74
C LYS A 31 -5.85 7.37 3.01
N LEU A 32 -5.47 6.12 2.78
CA LEU A 32 -6.31 5.09 2.21
C LEU A 32 -6.35 3.88 3.14
N SER A 33 -7.52 3.26 3.27
CA SER A 33 -7.59 1.89 3.80
C SER A 33 -6.95 0.91 2.81
N LEU A 34 -6.57 -0.28 3.29
CA LEU A 34 -6.05 -1.36 2.44
C LEU A 34 -6.97 -1.66 1.25
N GLY A 35 -8.29 -1.66 1.49
CA GLY A 35 -9.29 -1.90 0.45
C GLY A 35 -9.33 -0.82 -0.63
N GLN A 36 -9.30 0.45 -0.22
CA GLN A 36 -9.30 1.58 -1.16
C GLN A 36 -8.00 1.63 -1.96
N ALA A 37 -6.86 1.38 -1.32
CA ALA A 37 -5.56 1.36 -2.00
C ALA A 37 -5.48 0.21 -3.02
N ALA A 38 -5.98 -0.98 -2.67
CA ALA A 38 -6.05 -2.12 -3.59
C ALA A 38 -6.94 -1.82 -4.81
N GLU A 39 -8.16 -1.32 -4.58
CA GLU A 39 -9.10 -0.96 -5.64
C GLU A 39 -8.51 0.11 -6.57
N LEU A 40 -7.98 1.19 -5.99
CA LEU A 40 -7.36 2.26 -6.75
C LEU A 40 -6.12 1.78 -7.49
N ALA A 41 -5.34 0.84 -6.95
CA ALA A 41 -4.19 0.26 -7.64
C ALA A 41 -4.60 -0.73 -8.75
N GLY A 42 -5.85 -1.23 -8.75
CA GLY A 42 -6.36 -2.19 -9.72
C GLY A 42 -6.10 -3.65 -9.34
N TYR A 43 -5.96 -3.94 -8.03
CA TYR A 43 -5.69 -5.27 -7.51
C TYR A 43 -6.78 -5.74 -6.55
N SER A 44 -6.87 -7.06 -6.37
CA SER A 44 -7.61 -7.63 -5.25
C SER A 44 -6.92 -7.28 -3.92
N ARG A 45 -7.66 -7.26 -2.80
CA ARG A 45 -7.07 -7.02 -1.47
C ARG A 45 -5.92 -7.99 -1.14
N PRO A 46 -6.05 -9.32 -1.33
CA PRO A 46 -4.94 -10.25 -1.09
C PRO A 46 -3.73 -9.98 -1.99
N THR A 47 -3.94 -9.74 -3.29
CA THR A 47 -2.85 -9.44 -4.22
C THR A 47 -2.11 -8.16 -3.84
N PHE A 48 -2.85 -7.12 -3.45
CA PHE A 48 -2.23 -5.87 -3.01
C PHE A 48 -1.39 -6.07 -1.75
N MET A 49 -1.88 -6.86 -0.79
CA MET A 49 -1.14 -7.22 0.42
C MET A 49 0.19 -7.94 0.11
N GLU A 50 0.16 -8.91 -0.80
CA GLU A 50 1.37 -9.61 -1.25
C GLU A 50 2.37 -8.66 -1.94
N LEU A 51 1.87 -7.72 -2.76
CA LEU A 51 2.70 -6.74 -3.45
C LEU A 51 3.36 -5.75 -2.48
N LEU A 52 2.64 -5.29 -1.45
CA LEU A 52 3.21 -4.43 -0.42
C LEU A 52 4.37 -5.12 0.31
N GLY A 53 4.21 -6.41 0.65
CA GLY A 53 5.27 -7.20 1.27
C GLY A 53 6.53 -7.31 0.39
N LYS A 54 6.37 -7.47 -0.93
CA LYS A 54 7.50 -7.48 -1.89
C LYS A 54 8.22 -6.14 -2.02
N MET A 55 7.52 -5.04 -1.76
CA MET A 55 8.08 -3.68 -1.79
C MET A 55 8.62 -3.22 -0.44
N GLU A 56 8.66 -4.10 0.57
CA GLU A 56 9.06 -3.78 1.95
C GLU A 56 8.24 -2.63 2.57
N ILE A 57 7.02 -2.39 2.06
CA ILE A 57 6.10 -1.42 2.66
C ILE A 57 5.45 -2.10 3.87
N PRO A 58 5.57 -1.55 5.09
CA PRO A 58 4.98 -2.16 6.28
C PRO A 58 3.47 -2.30 6.10
N VAL A 59 2.97 -3.53 6.14
CA VAL A 59 1.52 -3.83 6.06
C VAL A 59 0.90 -3.97 7.45
N PHE A 60 1.75 -4.14 8.47
CA PHE A 60 1.35 -4.21 9.85
C PHE A 60 2.17 -3.20 10.63
N ASP A 61 1.50 -2.17 11.11
CA ASP A 61 1.94 -1.47 12.30
C ASP A 61 1.46 -2.36 13.45
N TYR A 62 2.26 -3.35 13.87
CA TYR A 62 2.05 -3.98 15.18
C TYR A 62 2.54 -2.93 16.18
N PRO A 63 1.66 -2.17 16.85
CA PRO A 63 2.10 -1.40 17.99
C PRO A 63 2.79 -2.38 18.95
N ALA A 64 3.92 -1.99 19.52
CA ALA A 64 4.74 -2.87 20.37
C ALA A 64 3.91 -3.56 21.48
N GLU A 65 2.80 -2.94 21.87
CA GLU A 65 1.82 -3.43 22.85
C GLU A 65 1.08 -4.72 22.44
N ASP A 66 0.93 -5.02 21.14
CA ASP A 66 0.29 -6.25 20.66
C ASP A 66 1.29 -7.41 20.52
N LEU A 67 2.59 -7.14 20.31
CA LEU A 67 3.65 -8.15 20.31
C LEU A 67 3.84 -8.78 21.70
N GLU A 68 3.72 -7.98 22.77
CA GLU A 68 3.82 -8.49 24.15
C GLU A 68 2.69 -9.45 24.53
N ARG A 69 1.50 -9.35 23.90
CA ARG A 69 0.39 -10.26 24.19
C ARG A 69 0.55 -11.61 23.49
N GLU A 70 1.16 -11.66 22.31
CA GLU A 70 1.40 -12.91 21.59
C GLU A 70 2.62 -13.68 22.12
N MET A 71 3.65 -12.99 22.63
CA MET A 71 4.84 -13.63 23.22
C MET A 71 4.61 -14.19 24.64
N ASN A 72 3.48 -13.84 25.28
CA ASN A 72 3.10 -14.30 26.61
C ASN A 72 1.96 -15.34 26.61
N LEU A 73 1.77 -16.06 25.50
CA LEU A 73 0.87 -17.22 25.41
C LEU A 73 1.59 -18.55 25.67
#